data_AF-V1D591-F1
#
_entry.id   AF-V1D591-F1
#
_cell.length_a   1.000
_cell.length_b   1.000
_cell.length_c   1.000
_cell.angle_alpha   90.00
_cell.angle_beta   90.00
_cell.angle_gamma   90.00
#
_symmetry.space_group_name_H-M   'P 1'
#
loop_
_entity.id
_entity.type
_entity.pdbx_description
1 polymer ?
#
loop_
_entity_poly.entity_id
_entity_poly.type
_entity_poly.pdbx_seq_one_letter_code
_entity_poly.pdbx_strand_id
1 'polypeptide(L)' 'MDEKFQNNILLTQIERLTMNGRPSNLKCARNKNILLIDGSGSGKTRFYVKPNLMQMY' A
#
# COMPACT_ATOMS: atom_id res chain seq x y z
N MET A 1 0.58 -11.74 -0.42
CA MET A 1 -0.38 -10.65 -0.14
C MET A 1 -1.29 -11.13 0.97
N ASP A 2 -1.78 -10.25 1.83
CA ASP A 2 -2.74 -10.64 2.85
C ASP A 2 -4.12 -10.85 2.23
N GLU A 3 -4.83 -11.88 2.66
CA GLU A 3 -6.20 -12.16 2.22
C GLU A 3 -7.15 -11.03 2.65
N LYS A 4 -6.88 -10.40 3.81
CA LYS A 4 -7.64 -9.24 4.27
C LYS A 4 -7.18 -8.00 3.52
N PHE A 5 -8.04 -7.49 2.64
CA PHE A 5 -7.75 -6.32 1.81
C PHE A 5 -7.23 -5.10 2.60
N GLN A 6 -7.83 -4.84 3.77
CA GLN A 6 -7.49 -3.74 4.69
C GLN A 6 -6.05 -3.83 5.24
N ASN A 7 -5.44 -5.02 5.22
CA ASN A 7 -4.09 -5.25 5.71
C ASN A 7 -3.03 -5.07 4.60
N ASN A 8 -3.40 -4.47 3.47
CA ASN A 8 -2.47 -4.21 2.36
C ASN A 8 -2.56 -2.76 1.90
N ILE A 9 -1.41 -2.10 1.73
CA ILE A 9 -1.30 -0.80 1.07
C ILE A 9 -1.40 -1.00 -0.44
N LEU A 10 -2.27 -0.22 -1.09
CA LEU A 10 -2.42 -0.21 -2.54
C LEU A 10 -1.32 0.61 -3.21
N LEU A 11 -0.59 0.00 -4.15
CA LEU A 11 0.39 0.67 -4.99
C LEU A 11 -0.13 0.83 -6.41
N THR A 12 -0.67 -0.25 -6.98
CA THR A 12 -1.34 -0.26 -8.28
C THR A 12 -2.62 -1.10 -8.21
N GLN A 13 -3.31 -1.27 -9.34
CA GLN A 13 -4.49 -2.13 -9.41
C GLN A 13 -4.17 -3.59 -9.08
N ILE A 14 -2.96 -4.06 -9.42
CA ILE A 14 -2.54 -5.46 -9.25
C ILE A 14 -1.45 -5.64 -8.17
N GLU A 15 -0.73 -4.58 -7.80
CA GLU A 15 0.36 -4.63 -6.81
C GLU A 15 -0.04 -3.97 -5.50
N ARG A 16 0.29 -4.64 -4.38
CA ARG A 16 0.02 -4.18 -3.02
C ARG A 16 1.11 -4.64 -2.06
N LEU A 17 1.31 -3.88 -0.99
CA LEU A 17 2.27 -4.18 0.06
C LEU A 17 1.56 -4.63 1.33
N THR A 18 1.86 -5.83 1.83
CA THR A 18 1.25 -6.38 3.04
C THR A 18 1.80 -5.72 4.31
N MET A 19 0.90 -5.25 5.18
CA MET A 19 1.25 -4.56 6.43
C MET A 19 1.50 -5.52 7.59
N ASN A 20 1.03 -6.76 7.50
CA ASN A 20 1.25 -7.76 8.53
C ASN A 20 2.72 -8.20 8.66
N GLY A 21 3.17 -8.42 9.89
CA GLY A 21 4.57 -8.59 10.28
C GLY A 21 5.25 -9.87 9.76
N ARG A 22 4.48 -10.87 9.33
CA ARG A 22 4.99 -12.19 8.97
C ARG A 22 4.49 -12.60 7.58
N PRO A 23 5.11 -12.13 6.49
CA PRO A 23 4.93 -12.78 5.21
C PRO A 23 5.34 -14.24 5.33
N SER A 24 4.53 -15.17 4.82
CA SER A 24 4.83 -16.62 4.83
C SER A 24 6.16 -16.94 4.15
N ASN A 25 6.57 -16.11 3.20
CA ASN A 25 7.86 -16.19 2.53
C ASN A 25 8.78 -15.04 3.00
N LEU A 26 9.82 -15.37 3.76
CA LEU A 26 10.82 -14.41 4.26
C LEU A 26 11.53 -13.64 3.14
N LYS A 27 11.70 -14.24 1.96
CA LYS A 27 12.30 -13.56 0.78
C LYS A 27 11.53 -12.34 0.32
N CYS A 28 10.23 -12.25 0.64
CA CYS A 28 9.36 -11.14 0.25
C CYS A 28 9.18 -10.11 1.38
N ALA A 29 9.88 -10.26 2.51
CA ALA A 29 9.85 -9.29 3.60
C ALA A 29 10.57 -8.01 3.17
N ARG A 30 9.81 -6.92 3.02
CA ARG A 30 10.29 -5.60 2.59
C ARG A 30 10.07 -4.59 3.70
N ASN A 31 10.84 -3.50 3.67
CA ASN A 31 10.59 -2.33 4.50
C ASN A 31 9.20 -1.76 4.17
N LYS A 32 8.43 -1.40 5.20
CA LYS A 32 7.03 -0.93 5.11
C LYS A 32 6.90 0.58 5.19
N ASN A 33 8.02 1.29 5.36
CA ASN A 33 8.03 2.74 5.35
C ASN A 33 7.93 3.23 3.91
N ILE A 34 6.90 4.02 3.60
CA ILE A 34 6.67 4.56 2.26
C ILE A 34 6.86 6.07 2.30
N LEU A 35 7.68 6.59 1.38
CA LEU A 35 7.85 8.02 1.11
C LEU A 35 7.36 8.30 -0.32
N LEU A 36 6.39 9.19 -0.47
CA LEU A 36 5.84 9.57 -1.77
C LEU A 36 6.36 10.97 -2.15
N ILE A 37 7.18 11.05 -3.20
CA ILE A 37 7.73 12.30 -3.75
C ILE A 37 7.24 12.45 -5.18
N ASP A 38 6.63 13.58 -5.50
CA ASP A 38 6.12 13.87 -6.85
C ASP A 38 5.82 15.39 -6.97
N GLY A 39 5.58 15.93 -8.16
CA GLY A 39 5.32 17.35 -8.43
C GLY A 39 3.95 17.86 -7.96
N SER A 40 3.75 19.18 -7.91
CA SER A 40 2.43 19.76 -7.59
C SER A 40 1.40 19.36 -8.65
N GLY A 41 0.16 19.04 -8.24
CA GLY A 41 -0.92 18.65 -9.15
C GLY A 41 -0.89 17.21 -9.67
N SER A 42 0.13 16.42 -9.32
CA SER A 42 0.29 15.04 -9.83
C SER A 42 -0.74 14.02 -9.31
N GLY A 43 -1.58 14.42 -8.34
CA GLY A 43 -2.66 13.59 -7.84
C GLY A 43 -2.28 12.60 -6.74
N LYS A 44 -1.16 12.82 -6.02
CA LYS A 44 -0.76 12.04 -4.82
C LYS A 44 -1.95 11.69 -3.90
N THR A 45 -2.76 12.69 -3.56
CA THR A 45 -3.93 12.49 -2.70
C THR A 45 -5.02 11.65 -3.37
N ARG A 46 -5.28 11.86 -4.67
CA ARG A 46 -6.33 11.17 -5.42
C ARG A 46 -6.00 9.71 -5.70
N PHE A 47 -4.74 9.44 -6.04
CA PHE A 47 -4.31 8.12 -6.53
C PHE A 47 -3.66 7.25 -5.46
N TYR A 48 -3.06 7.84 -4.41
CA TYR A 48 -2.43 7.08 -3.33
C TYR A 48 -3.21 7.18 -2.02
N VAL A 49 -3.48 8.39 -1.51
CA VAL A 49 -4.07 8.55 -0.16
C VAL A 49 -5.54 8.14 -0.10
N LYS A 50 -6.38 8.68 -1.00
CA LYS A 50 -7.83 8.41 -1.01
C LYS A 50 -8.18 6.92 -1.11
N PRO A 51 -7.59 6.14 -2.03
CA PRO A 51 -7.91 4.72 -2.14
C PRO A 51 -7.60 3.94 -0.87
N ASN A 52 -6.46 4.21 -0.20
CA ASN A 52 -6.09 3.54 1.06
C ASN A 52 -7.03 3.94 2.22
N LEU A 53 -7.44 5.21 2.31
CA LEU A 53 -8.41 5.66 3.32
C LEU A 53 -9.80 5.04 3.14
N MET A 54 -10.24 4.88 1.89
CA MET A 54 -11.54 4.27 1.57
C MET A 54 -11.62 2.78 1.92
N GLN A 55 -10.49 2.12 2.25
CA GLN A 55 -10.51 0.73 2.73
C GLN A 55 -10.90 0.61 4.21
N MET A 56 -10.80 1.70 4.98
CA MET A 56 -11.03 1.67 6.44
C MET A 56 -12.52 1.65 6.82
N TYR A 57 -13.41 1.96 5.87
CA TYR A 57 -14.86 1.83 5.99
C TYR A 57 -15.34 0.63 5.17
#